data_AF-A0AAE6J0E6-F1
#
_entry.id   AF-A0AAE6J0E6-F1
#
_cell.length_a   1.000
_cell.length_b   1.000
_cell.length_c   1.000
_cell.angle_alpha   90.00
_cell.angle_beta   90.00
_cell.angle_gamma   90.00
#
_symmetry.space_group_name_H-M   'P 1'
#
loop_
_entity.id
_entity.type
_entity.pdbx_description
1 polymer ?
#
loop_
_entity_poly.entity_id
_entity_poly.type
_entity_poly.pdbx_seq_one_letter_code
_entity_poly.pdbx_strand_id
1 'polypeptide(L)'
;MKTKHIYEILSVMLNTGEPVTATDFKISNANQYFVILESMRLVTRVKSKEGNFKVAYFKDNEQKQKARDYLSKCGKSKNLMSF
;
A
#
# COMPACT_ATOMS: atom_id res chain seq x y z
N MET A 1 -5.71 -13.57 -4.20
CA MET A 1 -5.94 -13.49 -2.74
C MET A 1 -5.71 -12.04 -2.29
N LYS A 2 -6.77 -11.32 -1.90
CA LYS A 2 -6.67 -9.93 -1.45
C LYS A 2 -6.19 -9.93 0.00
N THR A 3 -4.94 -9.55 0.24
CA THR A 3 -4.35 -9.67 1.59
C THR A 3 -4.70 -8.46 2.44
N LYS A 4 -5.22 -8.70 3.65
CA LYS A 4 -5.55 -7.69 4.67
C LYS A 4 -4.45 -6.64 4.84
N HIS A 5 -3.20 -7.07 4.74
CA HIS A 5 -2.00 -6.25 4.87
C HIS A 5 -1.84 -5.19 3.79
N ILE A 6 -2.21 -5.47 2.53
CA ILE A 6 -2.18 -4.48 1.44
C ILE A 6 -3.12 -3.30 1.77
N TYR A 7 -4.28 -3.59 2.37
CA TYR A 7 -5.25 -2.57 2.72
C TYR A 7 -4.76 -1.73 3.89
N GLU A 8 -4.23 -2.39 4.91
CA GLU A 8 -3.66 -1.74 6.09
C GLU A 8 -2.56 -0.75 5.67
N ILE A 9 -1.61 -1.17 4.85
CA ILE A 9 -0.52 -0.32 4.34
C ILE A 9 -1.08 0.89 3.57
N LEU A 10 -1.95 0.66 2.58
CA LEU A 10 -2.51 1.77 1.79
C LEU A 10 -3.37 2.73 2.63
N SER A 11 -4.11 2.21 3.62
CA SER A 11 -4.95 3.03 4.49
C SER A 11 -4.08 3.94 5.37
N VAL A 12 -3.00 3.39 5.94
CA VAL A 12 -2.02 4.20 6.71
C VAL A 12 -1.43 5.29 5.82
N MET A 13 -0.87 4.95 4.66
CA MET A 13 -0.25 5.93 3.76
C MET A 13 -1.23 7.02 3.30
N LEU A 14 -2.49 6.68 3.04
CA LEU A 14 -3.50 7.65 2.62
C LEU A 14 -3.94 8.60 3.74
N ASN A 15 -3.99 8.10 4.97
CA ASN A 15 -4.39 8.87 6.14
C ASN A 15 -3.27 9.78 6.63
N THR A 16 -2.02 9.30 6.66
CA THR A 16 -0.88 10.10 7.11
C THR A 16 -0.34 11.00 6.01
N GLY A 17 -0.41 10.55 4.75
CA GLY A 17 0.28 11.21 3.64
C GLY A 17 1.80 11.02 3.66
N GLU A 18 2.32 10.28 4.64
CA GLU A 18 3.75 10.10 4.87
C GLU A 18 4.31 8.87 4.12
N PRO A 19 5.58 8.92 3.69
CA PRO A 19 6.31 7.74 3.26
C PRO A 19 6.40 6.70 4.38
N VAL A 20 6.36 5.42 4.03
CA VAL A 20 6.44 4.31 4.99
C VAL A 20 7.44 3.25 4.54
N THR A 21 7.87 2.42 5.46
CA THR A 21 8.79 1.32 5.29
C THR A 21 8.16 0.01 5.74
N ALA A 22 8.81 -1.11 5.44
CA ALA A 22 8.34 -2.41 5.91
C ALA A 22 8.35 -2.53 7.45
N THR A 23 9.24 -1.83 8.13
CA THR A 23 9.38 -1.88 9.60
C THR A 23 8.28 -1.11 10.33
N ASP A 24 7.60 -0.18 9.66
CA ASP A 24 6.44 0.52 10.24
C ASP A 24 5.24 -0.40 10.46
N PHE A 25 5.29 -1.61 9.88
CA PHE A 25 4.24 -2.61 10.00
C PHE A 25 4.78 -3.86 10.69
N LYS A 26 4.13 -4.31 11.76
CA LYS A 26 4.43 -5.58 12.44
C LYS A 26 3.88 -6.78 11.65
N ILE A 27 4.27 -6.90 10.39
CA ILE A 27 3.75 -7.87 9.42
C ILE A 27 4.87 -8.77 8.91
N SER A 28 4.72 -10.08 9.04
CA SER A 28 5.62 -11.05 8.41
C SER A 28 5.60 -10.89 6.89
N ASN A 29 6.78 -10.89 6.27
CA ASN A 29 6.95 -10.67 4.83
C ASN A 29 6.39 -9.33 4.31
N ALA A 30 6.37 -8.27 5.15
CA ALA A 30 5.92 -6.93 4.77
C ALA A 30 6.46 -6.47 3.40
N ASN A 31 7.76 -6.70 3.15
CA ASN A 31 8.42 -6.38 1.87
C ASN A 31 7.73 -6.96 0.63
N GLN A 32 7.14 -8.16 0.71
CA GLN A 32 6.41 -8.77 -0.42
C GLN A 32 5.15 -7.98 -0.76
N TYR A 33 4.41 -7.49 0.24
CA TYR A 33 3.23 -6.66 0.01
C TYR A 33 3.61 -5.33 -0.65
N PHE A 34 4.72 -4.73 -0.24
CA PHE A 34 5.25 -3.54 -0.90
C PHE A 34 5.68 -3.79 -2.35
N VAL A 35 6.24 -4.96 -2.67
CA VAL A 35 6.53 -5.36 -4.07
C VAL A 35 5.23 -5.44 -4.88
N ILE A 36 4.18 -6.05 -4.32
CA ILE A 36 2.88 -6.16 -5.00
C ILE A 36 2.25 -4.78 -5.23
N LEU A 37 2.29 -3.90 -4.22
CA LEU A 37 1.77 -2.53 -4.36
C LEU A 37 2.48 -1.74 -5.46
N GLU A 38 3.80 -1.90 -5.56
CA GLU A 38 4.62 -1.27 -6.61
C GLU A 38 4.30 -1.83 -8.00
N SER A 39 4.16 -3.16 -8.13
CA SER A 39 3.81 -3.78 -9.43
C SER A 39 2.42 -3.37 -9.90
N MET A 40 1.49 -3.12 -8.98
CA MET A 40 0.17 -2.56 -9.25
C MET A 40 0.18 -1.04 -9.50
N ARG A 41 1.36 -0.40 -9.47
CA ARG A 41 1.55 1.06 -9.61
C ARG A 41 0.78 1.88 -8.57
N LEU A 42 0.47 1.31 -7.42
CA LEU A 42 -0.25 1.99 -6.33
C LEU A 42 0.68 2.77 -5.41
N VAL A 43 1.96 2.40 -5.35
CA VAL A 43 3.03 3.11 -4.63
C VAL A 43 4.32 3.09 -5.46
N THR A 44 5.25 3.97 -5.14
CA THR A 44 6.62 3.93 -5.65
C THR A 44 7.58 3.61 -4.52
N ARG A 45 8.64 2.84 -4.79
CA ARG A 45 9.64 2.49 -3.77
C ARG A 45 11.04 2.91 -4.18
N VAL A 46 11.76 3.52 -3.25
CA VAL A 46 13.16 3.93 -3.43
C VAL A 46 14.02 3.32 -2.33
N LYS A 47 15.28 3.01 -2.65
CA LYS A 47 16.25 2.58 -1.62
C LYS A 47 16.57 3.79 -0.73
N SER A 48 16.52 3.60 0.59
CA SER A 48 16.95 4.63 1.54
C SER A 48 18.45 4.92 1.36
N LYS A 49 18.84 6.18 1.54
CA LYS A 49 20.27 6.57 1.53
C LYS A 49 20.98 6.15 2.81
N GLU A 50 20.24 6.05 3.91
CA GLU A 50 20.77 5.81 5.25
C GLU A 50 20.77 4.31 5.64
N GLY A 51 20.23 3.44 4.79
CA GLY A 51 20.18 2.01 5.11
C GLY A 51 19.82 1.10 3.94
N ASN A 52 19.90 -0.20 4.18
CA ASN A 52 19.59 -1.24 3.20
C ASN A 52 18.09 -1.58 3.11
N PHE A 53 17.22 -0.61 3.38
CA PHE A 53 15.76 -0.77 3.27
C PHE A 53 15.18 0.13 2.17
N LYS A 54 13.94 -0.18 1.76
CA LYS A 54 13.19 0.64 0.80
C LYS A 54 12.07 1.41 1.51
N VAL A 55 11.85 2.63 1.05
CA VAL A 55 10.76 3.51 1.47
C VAL A 55 9.71 3.55 0.36
N ALA A 56 8.45 3.36 0.72
CA ALA A 56 7.29 3.45 -0.16
C ALA A 56 6.57 4.80 0.04
N TYR A 57 6.18 5.45 -1.06
CA TYR A 57 5.49 6.74 -1.05
C TYR A 57 4.57 6.87 -2.27
N PHE A 58 3.70 7.89 -2.27
CA PHE A 58 2.95 8.30 -3.45
C PHE A 58 3.75 9.34 -4.24
N LYS A 59 4.13 9.02 -5.48
CA LYS A 59 4.91 9.94 -6.32
C LYS A 59 4.11 11.15 -6.81
N ASP A 60 2.80 10.99 -6.96
CA ASP A 60 1.89 12.00 -7.47
C ASP A 60 0.44 11.77 -6.99
N ASN A 61 -0.42 12.76 -7.26
CA ASN A 61 -1.84 12.69 -6.95
C ASN A 61 -2.58 11.59 -7.72
N GLU A 62 -2.12 11.23 -8.93
CA GLU A 62 -2.70 10.15 -9.72
C GLU A 62 -2.54 8.80 -9.01
N GLN A 63 -1.34 8.51 -8.51
CA GLN A 63 -1.04 7.31 -7.77
C GLN A 63 -1.80 7.26 -6.45
N LYS A 64 -1.89 8.40 -5.75
CA LYS A 64 -2.72 8.54 -4.55
C LYS A 64 -4.20 8.24 -4.85
N GLN A 65 -4.72 8.74 -5.97
CA GLN A 65 -6.10 8.45 -6.39
C GLN A 65 -6.31 6.98 -6.75
N LYS A 66 -5.37 6.35 -7.47
CA LYS A 66 -5.42 4.90 -7.77
C LYS A 66 -5.47 4.05 -6.50
N ALA A 67 -4.71 4.42 -5.46
CA ALA A 67 -4.76 3.74 -4.16
C ALA A 67 -6.15 3.86 -3.50
N ARG A 68 -6.77 5.05 -3.54
CA ARG A 68 -8.14 5.26 -3.05
C ARG A 68 -9.16 4.44 -3.83
N ASP A 69 -9.06 4.42 -5.15
CA ASP A 69 -9.94 3.65 -6.04
C ASP A 69 -9.81 2.15 -5.79
N TYR A 70 -8.57 1.67 -5.57
CA TYR A 70 -8.29 0.29 -5.22
C TYR A 70 -8.99 -0.11 -3.92
N LEU A 71 -8.85 0.69 -2.84
CA LEU A 71 -9.50 0.43 -1.56
C LEU A 71 -11.02 0.46 -1.65
N SER A 72 -11.58 1.41 -2.40
CA SER A 72 -13.04 1.55 -2.54
C SER A 72 -13.68 0.46 -3.39
N LYS A 73 -13.07 0.05 -4.50
CA LYS A 73 -13.50 -1.15 -5.28
C LYS A 73 -13.47 -2.40 -4.42
N CYS A 74 -12.47 -2.49 -3.57
CA CYS A 74 -12.30 -3.60 -2.67
C CYS A 74 -13.28 -3.61 -1.49
N GLY A 75 -13.62 -2.45 -0.93
CA GLY A 75 -14.69 -2.30 0.06
C GLY A 75 -16.05 -2.68 -0.52
N LYS A 76 -16.34 -2.25 -1.76
CA LYS A 76 -17.56 -2.65 -2.49
C LYS A 76 -17.62 -4.16 -2.74
N SER A 77 -16.48 -4.83 -2.96
CA SER A 77 -16.46 -6.30 -3.12
C SER A 77 -16.81 -7.10 -1.87
N LYS A 78 -16.74 -6.51 -0.66
CA LYS A 78 -17.24 -7.17 0.57
C LYS A 78 -18.76 -7.12 0.69
N ASN A 79 -19.40 -6.04 0.21
CA ASN A 79 -20.87 -5.92 0.21
C ASN A 79 -21.56 -6.68 -0.93
N LEU A 80 -20.79 -7.25 -1.88
CA LEU A 80 -21.33 -8.04 -2.98
C LEU A 80 -21.29 -9.57 -2.74
N MET A 81 -20.83 -10.02 -1.56
CA MET A 81 -20.87 -11.42 -1.13
C MET A 81 -21.83 -11.64 0.05
N SER A 82 -22.85 -10.79 0.16
CA SER A 82 -23.98 -10.99 1.06
C SER A 82 -25.26 -11.06 0.23
N PHE A 83 -25.50 -12.21 -0.39
CA PHE A 83 -26.79 -12.69 -0.85
C PHE A 83 -26.86 -14.20 -0.58
#